data_AF-A0A803XPP4-F1
#
_entry.id   AF-A0A803XPP4-F1
#
_cell.length_a   1.000
_cell.length_b   1.000
_cell.length_c   1.000
_cell.angle_alpha   90.00
_cell.angle_beta   90.00
_cell.angle_gamma   90.00
#
_symmetry.space_group_name_H-M   'P 1'
#
loop_
_entity.id
_entity.type
_entity.pdbx_description
1 polymer ?
#
loop_
_entity_poly.entity_id
_entity_poly.type
_entity_poly.pdbx_seq_one_letter_code
_entity_poly.pdbx_strand_id
1 'polypeptide(L)'
;AASLLLLSVRDPDRGELRAASSRPAVLLRKGKFSFRDPVLGGAAPLSAQRIEIHKLRQGDNLILGFSIGGGIDQDPTQNPFSEDKTDKGIYVTRVTEGGPAEIAGLQIGDKIMQVNGWDMTMVTHDQARKRLTKRNEEVVRLLVTRQSLQKAVQQSMMS
;
A
#
# COMPACT_ATOMS: atom_id res chain seq x y z
N ALA A 1 10.95 -1.84 40.88
CA ALA A 1 11.89 -2.57 40.00
C ALA A 1 11.21 -3.88 39.59
N ALA A 2 10.89 -4.04 38.31
CA ALA A 2 10.37 -5.30 37.78
C ALA A 2 11.15 -5.61 36.50
N SER A 3 12.06 -6.58 36.61
CA SER A 3 12.77 -7.18 35.48
C SER A 3 11.79 -8.03 34.68
N LEU A 4 11.78 -7.88 33.35
CA LEU A 4 11.09 -8.78 32.45
C LEU A 4 12.14 -9.54 31.62
N LEU A 5 12.22 -10.85 31.86
CA LEU A 5 13.11 -11.79 31.20
C LEU A 5 12.59 -12.03 29.77
N LEU A 6 13.36 -11.67 28.73
CA LEU A 6 13.07 -12.08 27.34
C LEU A 6 13.69 -13.47 27.10
N LEU A 7 12.87 -14.46 26.74
CA LEU A 7 13.36 -15.69 26.12
C LEU A 7 13.65 -15.43 24.64
N SER A 8 14.92 -15.59 24.23
CA SER A 8 15.37 -15.53 22.83
C SER A 8 15.19 -16.87 22.11
N VAL A 9 14.56 -16.84 20.94
CA VAL A 9 14.70 -17.89 19.91
C VAL A 9 15.73 -17.38 18.91
N ARG A 10 16.77 -18.19 18.63
CA ARG A 10 17.88 -17.83 17.72
C ARG A 10 17.52 -18.17 16.27
N ASP A 11 17.66 -17.19 15.39
CA ASP A 11 17.62 -17.34 13.94
C ASP A 11 19.08 -17.34 13.41
N PRO A 12 19.56 -18.37 12.70
CA PRO A 12 21.00 -18.57 12.45
C PRO A 12 21.63 -17.66 11.37
N ASP A 13 20.85 -16.87 10.61
CA ASP A 13 21.36 -16.18 9.40
C ASP A 13 21.44 -14.64 9.46
N ARG A 14 21.05 -13.99 10.56
CA ARG A 14 21.21 -12.52 10.69
C ARG A 14 21.53 -12.11 12.13
N GLY A 15 22.71 -11.54 12.34
CA GLY A 15 23.18 -10.97 13.61
C GLY A 15 22.49 -9.66 14.03
N GLU A 16 21.18 -9.52 13.80
CA GLU A 16 20.42 -8.34 14.23
C GLU A 16 19.19 -8.74 15.04
N LEU A 17 19.12 -8.21 16.27
CA LEU A 17 18.01 -8.37 17.21
C LEU A 17 16.78 -7.62 16.68
N ARG A 18 15.69 -8.33 16.34
CA ARG A 18 14.38 -7.72 16.13
C ARG A 18 13.43 -8.10 17.26
N ALA A 19 12.87 -7.08 17.91
CA ALA A 19 11.89 -7.23 18.98
C ALA A 19 10.59 -7.85 18.44
N ALA A 20 10.21 -9.01 18.97
CA ALA A 20 8.85 -9.52 18.87
C ALA A 20 7.96 -8.73 19.83
N SER A 21 7.13 -7.82 19.33
CA SER A 21 6.02 -7.26 20.13
C SER A 21 4.97 -6.63 19.24
N SER A 22 3.85 -7.35 19.08
CA SER A 22 2.59 -6.85 18.55
C SER A 22 1.86 -5.99 19.59
N ARG A 23 2.42 -4.81 19.91
CA ARG A 23 1.74 -3.80 20.74
C ARG A 23 1.97 -2.39 20.21
N PRO A 24 0.92 -1.56 20.08
CA PRO A 24 1.06 -0.18 19.62
C PRO A 24 1.72 0.68 20.71
N ALA A 25 2.90 1.23 20.43
CA ALA A 25 3.48 2.28 21.25
C ALA A 25 3.00 3.65 20.73
N VAL A 26 2.11 4.29 21.50
CA VAL A 26 1.69 5.68 21.26
C VAL A 26 2.83 6.61 21.67
N LEU A 27 3.53 7.21 20.70
CA LEU A 27 4.55 8.24 20.97
C LEU A 27 3.89 9.63 20.88
N LEU A 28 3.49 10.18 22.02
CA LEU A 28 2.99 11.56 22.13
C LEU A 28 4.15 12.55 22.02
N ARG A 29 4.31 13.18 20.85
CA ARG A 29 5.04 14.45 20.74
C ARG A 29 4.09 15.52 20.18
N LYS A 30 3.86 16.54 21.01
CA LYS A 30 3.19 17.84 20.76
C LYS A 30 2.51 17.97 19.38
N GLY A 31 1.19 17.74 19.35
CA GLY A 31 0.29 18.35 18.36
C GLY A 31 0.25 17.74 16.94
N LYS A 32 0.95 16.64 16.66
CA LYS A 32 0.80 15.90 15.39
C LYS A 32 0.64 14.41 15.66
N PHE A 33 -0.58 13.91 15.50
CA PHE A 33 -0.83 12.47 15.47
C PHE A 33 -0.11 11.88 14.26
N SER A 34 0.90 11.05 14.51
CA SER A 34 1.57 10.27 13.47
C SER A 34 1.49 8.81 13.88
N PHE A 35 0.58 8.08 13.24
CA PHE A 35 0.57 6.62 13.28
C PHE A 35 1.77 6.12 12.48
N ARG A 36 2.76 5.55 13.17
CA ARG A 36 3.93 4.93 12.56
C ARG A 36 3.69 3.43 12.41
N ASP A 37 3.33 3.00 11.20
CA ASP A 37 3.43 1.59 10.82
C ASP A 37 4.87 1.22 10.50
N PRO A 38 5.44 0.17 11.12
CA PRO A 38 6.82 -0.26 10.88
C PRO A 38 7.05 -0.82 9.46
N VAL A 39 5.99 -1.07 8.68
CA VAL A 39 6.08 -1.65 7.31
C VAL A 39 5.87 -0.60 6.20
N LEU A 40 5.05 0.43 6.43
CA LEU A 40 4.72 1.43 5.41
C LEU A 40 5.32 2.83 5.66
N GLY A 41 5.94 3.06 6.83
CA GLY A 41 6.84 4.18 7.07
C GLY A 41 6.34 5.56 6.60
N GLY A 42 5.43 6.19 7.35
CA GLY A 42 5.05 7.59 7.12
C GLY A 42 3.65 7.95 7.58
N ALA A 43 3.39 9.24 7.78
CA ALA A 43 2.04 9.75 7.91
C ALA A 43 1.38 9.70 6.53
N ALA A 44 0.40 8.81 6.37
CA ALA A 44 -0.39 8.74 5.15
C ALA A 44 -1.33 9.95 5.07
N PRO A 45 -1.62 10.48 3.86
CA PRO A 45 -2.62 11.53 3.72
C PRO A 45 -3.98 11.04 4.22
N LEU A 46 -4.83 11.94 4.71
CA LEU A 46 -6.14 11.60 5.29
C LEU A 46 -7.06 10.87 4.31
N SER A 47 -6.83 11.04 3.01
CA SER A 47 -7.55 10.39 1.93
C SER A 47 -6.94 9.05 1.48
N ALA A 48 -5.87 8.59 2.13
CA ALA A 48 -5.23 7.33 1.81
C ALA A 48 -5.79 6.16 2.61
N GLN A 49 -6.00 5.04 1.93
CA GLN A 49 -6.37 3.75 2.51
C GLN A 49 -5.19 2.80 2.43
N ARG A 50 -5.09 1.94 3.45
CA ARG A 50 -4.16 0.81 3.48
C ARG A 50 -4.93 -0.44 3.12
N ILE A 51 -4.43 -1.19 2.16
CA ILE A 51 -5.05 -2.41 1.66
C ILE A 51 -4.01 -3.53 1.71
N GLU A 52 -4.35 -4.66 2.32
CA GLU A 52 -3.50 -5.84 2.39
C GLU A 52 -4.11 -6.96 1.54
N ILE A 53 -3.41 -7.36 0.48
CA ILE A 53 -3.87 -8.38 -0.46
C ILE A 53 -3.01 -9.62 -0.28
N HIS A 54 -3.65 -10.74 0.04
CA HIS A 54 -3.02 -12.07 0.00
C HIS A 54 -3.17 -12.62 -1.41
N LYS A 55 -2.06 -12.90 -2.10
CA LYS A 55 -2.09 -13.44 -3.46
C LYS A 55 -2.74 -14.81 -3.48
N LEU A 56 -3.56 -15.06 -4.49
CA LEU A 56 -4.15 -16.36 -4.74
C LEU A 56 -3.24 -17.18 -5.64
N ARG A 57 -3.02 -18.45 -5.29
CA ARG A 57 -2.32 -19.40 -6.15
C ARG A 57 -3.24 -19.87 -7.27
N GLN A 58 -2.80 -19.68 -8.50
CA GLN A 58 -3.48 -20.17 -9.71
C GLN A 58 -2.44 -20.89 -10.59
N GLY A 59 -2.41 -22.22 -10.51
CA GLY A 59 -1.32 -23.03 -11.06
C GLY A 59 0.02 -22.64 -10.43
N ASP A 60 1.01 -22.38 -11.28
CA ASP A 60 2.36 -21.95 -10.85
C ASP A 60 2.46 -20.46 -10.51
N ASN A 61 1.39 -19.69 -10.70
CA ASN A 61 1.37 -18.25 -10.51
C ASN A 61 0.69 -17.82 -9.21
N LEU A 62 1.11 -16.66 -8.69
CA LEU A 62 0.44 -15.94 -7.63
C LEU A 62 -0.21 -14.69 -8.23
N ILE A 63 -1.53 -14.58 -8.13
CA ILE A 63 -2.32 -13.49 -8.71
C ILE A 63 -2.90 -12.58 -7.64
N LEU A 64 -3.04 -11.28 -7.97
CA LEU A 64 -3.67 -10.29 -7.10
C LEU A 64 -5.14 -10.03 -7.46
N GLY A 65 -5.56 -10.31 -8.70
CA GLY A 65 -6.93 -10.09 -9.15
C GLY A 65 -7.27 -8.63 -9.49
N PHE A 66 -6.32 -7.85 -10.01
CA PHE A 66 -6.57 -6.51 -10.54
C PHE A 66 -5.58 -6.16 -11.66
N SER A 67 -5.90 -5.12 -12.43
CA SER A 67 -5.05 -4.56 -13.49
C SER A 67 -4.60 -3.14 -13.15
N ILE A 68 -3.43 -2.74 -13.65
CA ILE A 68 -2.90 -1.38 -13.50
C ILE A 68 -2.80 -0.65 -14.84
N GLY A 69 -2.79 0.68 -14.79
CA GLY A 69 -2.51 1.59 -15.90
C GLY A 69 -1.69 2.79 -15.41
N GLY A 70 -1.13 3.55 -16.35
CA GLY A 70 -0.26 4.68 -16.05
C GLY A 70 1.21 4.30 -15.86
N GLY A 71 1.99 5.22 -15.31
CA GLY A 71 3.46 5.18 -15.26
C GLY A 71 4.06 6.39 -15.98
N ILE A 72 5.25 6.81 -15.55
CA ILE A 72 5.92 8.02 -16.09
C ILE A 72 6.22 7.96 -17.59
N ASP A 73 6.37 6.74 -18.09
CA ASP A 73 6.65 6.35 -19.47
C ASP A 73 5.38 6.16 -20.33
N GLN A 74 4.20 6.34 -19.75
CA GLN A 74 2.91 6.24 -20.47
C GLN A 74 2.33 7.63 -20.74
N ASP A 75 1.40 7.69 -21.69
CA ASP A 75 0.62 8.90 -21.98
C ASP A 75 -0.47 9.11 -20.89
N PRO A 76 -0.34 10.14 -20.04
CA PRO A 76 -1.29 10.37 -18.96
C PRO A 76 -2.66 10.86 -19.45
N THR A 77 -2.76 11.39 -20.68
CA THR A 77 -4.02 11.88 -21.24
C THR A 77 -5.04 10.77 -21.47
N GLN A 78 -4.55 9.53 -21.65
CA GLN A 78 -5.36 8.33 -21.86
C GLN A 78 -5.91 7.73 -20.56
N ASN A 79 -5.49 8.23 -19.39
CA ASN A 79 -5.98 7.72 -18.10
C ASN A 79 -7.37 8.32 -17.78
N PRO A 80 -8.46 7.52 -17.75
CA PRO A 80 -9.80 8.03 -17.46
C PRO A 80 -10.02 8.30 -15.96
N PHE A 81 -9.15 7.79 -15.08
CA PHE A 81 -9.35 7.83 -13.62
C PHE A 81 -8.70 9.05 -12.95
N SER A 82 -7.83 9.77 -13.65
CA SER A 82 -7.25 11.02 -13.14
C SER A 82 -8.03 12.23 -13.66
N GLU A 83 -8.37 13.16 -12.76
CA GLU A 83 -8.85 14.51 -13.12
C GLU A 83 -7.72 15.38 -13.67
N ASP A 84 -6.50 15.20 -13.17
CA ASP A 84 -5.30 15.84 -13.71
C ASP A 84 -4.73 14.99 -14.85
N LYS A 85 -4.88 15.48 -16.08
CA LYS A 85 -4.38 14.80 -17.30
C LYS A 85 -2.87 14.86 -17.48
N THR A 86 -2.16 15.47 -16.54
CA THR A 86 -0.69 15.39 -16.46
C THR A 86 -0.22 14.33 -15.45
N ASP A 87 -1.14 13.74 -14.67
CA ASP A 87 -0.82 12.76 -13.65
C ASP A 87 -0.36 11.42 -14.24
N LYS A 88 0.90 11.09 -13.94
CA LYS A 88 1.60 9.89 -14.42
C LYS A 88 1.60 8.74 -13.42
N GLY A 89 0.81 8.82 -12.36
CA GLY A 89 0.75 7.79 -11.32
C GLY A 89 0.21 6.45 -11.79
N ILE A 90 0.26 5.47 -10.90
CA ILE A 90 -0.25 4.11 -11.14
C ILE A 90 -1.68 4.00 -10.63
N TYR A 91 -2.59 3.58 -11.51
CA TYR A 91 -4.02 3.46 -11.20
C TYR A 91 -4.53 2.05 -11.39
N VAL A 92 -5.48 1.65 -10.55
CA VAL A 92 -6.24 0.40 -10.72
C VAL A 92 -7.25 0.61 -11.84
N THR A 93 -7.11 -0.15 -12.93
CA THR A 93 -7.97 -0.02 -14.13
C THR A 93 -9.08 -1.07 -14.18
N ARG A 94 -8.88 -2.20 -13.48
CA ARG A 94 -9.86 -3.29 -13.36
C ARG A 94 -9.63 -4.03 -12.06
N VAL A 95 -10.69 -4.52 -11.45
CA VAL A 95 -10.66 -5.47 -10.34
C VAL A 95 -11.44 -6.72 -10.77
N THR A 96 -10.93 -7.90 -10.44
CA THR A 96 -11.58 -9.18 -10.72
C THR A 96 -12.61 -9.48 -9.62
N GLU A 97 -13.85 -9.70 -10.03
CA GLU A 97 -14.96 -10.11 -9.15
C GLU A 97 -14.62 -11.44 -8.44
N GLY A 98 -14.88 -11.51 -7.13
CA GLY A 98 -14.50 -12.59 -6.23
C GLY A 98 -12.99 -12.73 -6.02
N GLY A 99 -12.17 -11.85 -6.58
CA GLY A 99 -10.72 -11.92 -6.53
C GLY A 99 -10.11 -11.37 -5.23
N PRO A 100 -8.82 -11.64 -4.97
CA PRO A 100 -8.17 -11.20 -3.73
C PRO A 100 -8.18 -9.69 -3.52
N ALA A 101 -8.00 -8.92 -4.59
CA ALA A 101 -8.04 -7.47 -4.54
C ALA A 101 -9.43 -6.92 -4.17
N GLU A 102 -10.51 -7.51 -4.70
CA GLU A 102 -11.87 -7.11 -4.35
C GLU A 102 -12.18 -7.40 -2.88
N ILE A 103 -11.85 -8.61 -2.42
CA ILE A 103 -12.03 -9.03 -1.02
C ILE A 103 -11.27 -8.11 -0.07
N ALA A 104 -10.09 -7.63 -0.47
CA ALA A 104 -9.29 -6.68 0.30
C ALA A 104 -9.82 -5.23 0.24
N GLY A 105 -10.83 -4.95 -0.57
CA GLY A 105 -11.47 -3.63 -0.69
C GLY A 105 -10.79 -2.67 -1.68
N LEU A 106 -9.94 -3.18 -2.58
CA LEU A 106 -9.39 -2.40 -3.69
C LEU A 106 -10.47 -2.09 -4.72
N GLN A 107 -10.49 -0.85 -5.21
CA GLN A 107 -11.50 -0.40 -6.15
C GLN A 107 -10.88 0.11 -7.45
N ILE A 108 -11.65 0.04 -8.53
CA ILE A 108 -11.30 0.67 -9.80
C ILE A 108 -11.17 2.19 -9.58
N GLY A 109 -10.12 2.78 -10.15
CA GLY A 109 -9.79 4.19 -9.99
C GLY A 109 -8.94 4.53 -8.77
N ASP A 110 -8.64 3.57 -7.89
CA ASP A 110 -7.68 3.79 -6.81
C ASP A 110 -6.29 4.10 -7.39
N LYS A 111 -5.67 5.19 -6.90
CA LYS A 111 -4.29 5.55 -7.22
C LYS A 111 -3.35 4.89 -6.22
N ILE A 112 -2.42 4.07 -6.70
CA ILE A 112 -1.46 3.36 -5.87
C ILE A 112 -0.27 4.27 -5.58
N MET A 113 -0.11 4.63 -4.31
CA MET A 113 0.97 5.48 -3.82
C MET A 113 2.19 4.67 -3.39
N GLN A 114 1.96 3.48 -2.78
CA GLN A 114 3.04 2.59 -2.36
C GLN A 114 2.68 1.11 -2.51
N VAL A 115 3.71 0.28 -2.71
CA VAL A 115 3.65 -1.20 -2.71
C VAL A 115 4.71 -1.74 -1.77
N ASN A 116 4.34 -2.37 -0.66
CA ASN A 116 5.28 -2.94 0.32
C ASN A 116 6.36 -1.92 0.76
N GLY A 117 5.96 -0.67 0.97
CA GLY A 117 6.84 0.45 1.35
C GLY A 117 7.63 1.08 0.21
N TRP A 118 7.56 0.55 -1.02
CA TRP A 118 8.15 1.18 -2.20
C TRP A 118 7.25 2.28 -2.74
N ASP A 119 7.81 3.46 -2.99
CA ASP A 119 7.10 4.56 -3.64
C ASP A 119 6.72 4.21 -5.08
N MET A 120 5.51 4.58 -5.48
CA MET A 120 4.93 4.30 -6.80
C MET A 120 4.54 5.58 -7.56
N THR A 121 4.90 6.76 -7.04
CA THR A 121 4.45 8.04 -7.61
C THR A 121 5.19 8.41 -8.89
N MET A 122 6.45 7.99 -9.01
CA MET A 122 7.35 8.33 -10.12
C MET A 122 8.03 7.09 -10.70
N VAL A 123 7.25 6.05 -10.97
CA VAL A 123 7.75 4.78 -11.53
C VAL A 123 7.25 4.57 -12.95
N THR A 124 8.00 3.79 -13.73
CA THR A 124 7.50 3.31 -15.02
C THR A 124 6.42 2.24 -14.82
N HIS A 125 5.62 2.01 -15.85
CA HIS A 125 4.59 0.96 -15.84
C HIS A 125 5.19 -0.42 -15.50
N ASP A 126 6.30 -0.77 -16.15
CA ASP A 126 6.96 -2.06 -15.94
C ASP A 126 7.59 -2.18 -14.54
N GLN A 127 8.13 -1.08 -13.99
CA GLN A 127 8.60 -1.07 -12.60
C GLN A 127 7.46 -1.35 -11.63
N ALA A 128 6.30 -0.71 -11.82
CA ALA A 128 5.11 -0.95 -11.00
C ALA A 128 4.67 -2.42 -11.07
N ARG A 129 4.57 -2.97 -12.29
CA ARG A 129 4.25 -4.39 -12.53
C ARG A 129 5.21 -5.31 -11.79
N LYS A 130 6.52 -5.11 -11.94
CA LYS A 130 7.56 -5.91 -11.27
C LYS A 130 7.43 -5.90 -9.75
N ARG A 131 7.07 -4.77 -9.14
CA ARG A 131 6.88 -4.67 -7.69
C ARG A 131 5.65 -5.47 -7.22
N LEU A 132 4.55 -5.44 -7.97
CA LEU A 132 3.33 -6.16 -7.65
C LEU A 132 3.48 -7.68 -7.84
N THR A 133 4.22 -8.12 -8.85
CA THR A 133 4.28 -9.54 -9.27
C THR A 133 5.49 -10.32 -8.76
N LYS A 134 6.17 -9.85 -7.70
CA LYS A 134 7.26 -10.63 -7.09
C LYS A 134 6.75 -11.98 -6.58
N ARG A 135 7.42 -13.06 -6.99
CA ARG A 135 7.02 -14.44 -6.68
C ARG A 135 7.24 -14.83 -5.21
N ASN A 136 8.22 -14.23 -4.56
CA ASN A 136 8.58 -14.49 -3.16
C ASN A 136 7.80 -13.62 -2.15
N GLU A 137 6.84 -12.82 -2.61
CA GLU A 137 6.00 -11.97 -1.76
C GLU A 137 4.55 -12.43 -1.91
N GLU A 138 4.06 -13.28 -1.01
CA GLU A 138 2.67 -13.76 -1.02
C GLU A 138 1.66 -12.68 -0.60
N VAL A 139 2.12 -11.69 0.17
CA VAL A 139 1.30 -10.58 0.66
C VAL A 139 1.78 -9.26 0.06
N VAL A 140 0.85 -8.46 -0.45
CA VAL A 140 1.11 -7.12 -0.99
C VAL A 140 0.30 -6.10 -0.20
N ARG A 141 1.00 -5.18 0.44
CA ARG A 141 0.42 -4.05 1.17
C ARG A 141 0.49 -2.80 0.31
N LEU A 142 -0.68 -2.27 0.00
CA LEU A 142 -0.84 -1.06 -0.80
C LEU A 142 -1.18 0.11 0.11
N LEU A 143 -0.61 1.27 -0.23
CA LEU A 143 -1.16 2.55 0.17
C LEU A 143 -1.82 3.14 -1.07
N VAL A 144 -3.12 3.41 -1.02
CA VAL A 144 -3.88 3.95 -2.14
C VAL A 144 -4.59 5.24 -1.75
N THR A 145 -4.84 6.13 -2.71
CA THR A 145 -5.79 7.24 -2.53
C THR A 145 -7.00 7.03 -3.41
N ARG A 146 -8.18 7.32 -2.85
CA ARG A 146 -9.46 7.22 -3.55
C ARG A 146 -10.12 8.58 -3.63
N GLN A 147 -10.60 8.93 -4.81
CA GLN A 147 -11.16 10.25 -5.08
C GLN A 147 -12.38 10.59 -4.21
N SER A 148 -13.26 9.61 -3.96
CA SER A 148 -14.43 9.80 -3.09
C SER A 148 -14.04 10.19 -1.66
N LEU A 149 -12.94 9.63 -1.15
CA LEU A 149 -12.41 9.99 0.18
C LEU A 149 -11.79 11.37 0.20
N GLN A 150 -11.10 11.77 -0.88
CA GLN A 150 -10.58 13.12 -1.01
C GLN A 150 -11.72 14.15 -0.95
N LYS A 151 -12.82 13.90 -1.68
CA LYS A 151 -14.00 14.76 -1.68
C LYS A 151 -14.67 14.81 -0.30
N ALA A 152 -14.81 13.67 0.38
CA ALA A 152 -15.38 13.61 1.73
C ALA A 152 -14.53 14.37 2.76
N VAL A 153 -13.20 14.21 2.73
CA VAL A 153 -12.29 14.96 3.60
C VAL A 153 -12.38 16.45 3.33
N GLN A 154 -12.41 16.86 2.06
CA GLN A 154 -12.56 18.27 1.68
C GLN A 154 -13.87 18.87 2.19
N GLN A 155 -15.00 18.15 2.04
CA GLN A 155 -16.30 18.58 2.54
C GLN A 155 -16.31 18.75 4.06
N SER A 156 -15.73 17.79 4.80
CA SER A 156 -15.65 17.84 6.26
C SER A 156 -14.80 18.99 6.80
N MET A 157 -13.83 19.49 6.03
CA MET A 157 -12.99 20.63 6.43
C MET A 157 -13.65 21.99 6.12
N MET A 158 -14.69 22.00 5.28
CA MET A 158 -15.41 23.20 4.85
C MET A 158 -16.71 23.44 5.63
N SER A 159 -17.09 22.51 6.52
CA SER A 159 -18.24 22.59 7.43
C SER A 159 -17.78 22.90 8.86
#